data_AF-A0A7Z2YDJ6-F1
#
_entry.id   AF-A0A7Z2YDJ6-F1
#
_cell.length_a   1.000
_cell.length_b   1.000
_cell.length_c   1.000
_cell.angle_alpha   90.00
_cell.angle_beta   90.00
_cell.angle_gamma   90.00
#
_symmetry.space_group_name_H-M   'P 1'
#
loop_
_entity.id
_entity.type
_entity.pdbx_description
1 polymer ?
#
loop_
_entity_poly.entity_id
_entity_poly.type
_entity_poly.pdbx_seq_one_letter_code
_entity_poly.pdbx_strand_id
1 'polypeptide(L)'
;MMFYVNRIAVALFLALFLSGCNISIVSGGSRCTTVDNRDIDGSFGTRDVYRIDTGRETRIGYSQFGRQVLHSECAPAKTTYRTTETLYEWFEFGQPVEEDGILSLRFYTANNRTNLHATRKIRPGIATEEFSDKSLSSSSTPTMRKAVFSGEFPFDRIEVVDNFDFDNIKQASATIGTTSKTKRWNDNTQQYDCVYTSPTSNRVDNGCENESALDNQFLGQEAPLVQYFNALSGSFRYNTNESTYQRQLNLY
;
A
#
# COMPACT_ATOMS: atom_id res chain seq x y z
N MET A 1 50.99 -9.09 49.91
CA MET A 1 51.46 -8.34 48.73
C MET A 1 50.53 -8.68 47.57
N MET A 2 49.53 -7.82 47.35
CA MET A 2 48.49 -8.00 46.32
C MET A 2 49.08 -7.69 44.95
N PHE A 3 49.11 -8.68 44.06
CA PHE A 3 49.35 -8.42 42.63
C PHE A 3 48.04 -7.96 42.00
N TYR A 4 47.94 -6.65 41.77
CA TYR A 4 46.94 -6.05 40.92
C TYR A 4 47.14 -6.57 39.49
N VAL A 5 46.41 -7.61 39.12
CA VAL A 5 46.25 -7.99 37.72
C VAL A 5 45.54 -6.83 37.04
N ASN A 6 46.23 -6.24 36.08
CA ASN A 6 45.91 -4.98 35.42
C ASN A 6 44.56 -5.08 34.69
N ARG A 7 43.47 -4.73 35.38
CA ARG A 7 42.07 -4.82 34.89
C ARG A 7 41.83 -4.02 33.59
N ILE A 8 42.74 -3.12 33.24
CA ILE A 8 42.68 -2.29 32.04
C ILE A 8 43.00 -3.11 30.78
N ALA A 9 43.88 -4.10 30.86
CA ALA A 9 44.27 -4.91 29.69
C ALA A 9 43.14 -5.86 29.24
N VAL A 10 42.34 -6.37 30.18
CA VAL A 10 41.19 -7.25 29.88
C VAL A 10 40.01 -6.44 29.29
N ALA A 11 39.84 -5.18 29.73
CA ALA A 11 38.81 -4.30 29.17
C ALA A 11 39.13 -3.85 27.73
N LEU A 12 40.40 -3.64 27.38
CA LEU A 12 40.79 -3.29 26.00
C LEU A 12 40.63 -4.46 25.02
N PHE A 13 40.84 -5.71 25.46
CA PHE A 13 40.67 -6.88 24.59
C PHE A 13 39.20 -7.23 24.34
N LEU A 14 38.29 -6.96 25.30
CA LEU A 14 36.84 -7.10 25.07
C LEU A 14 36.25 -5.97 24.20
N ALA A 15 36.86 -4.79 24.19
CA ALA A 15 36.38 -3.67 23.36
C ALA A 15 36.64 -3.86 21.86
N LEU A 16 37.58 -4.74 21.47
CA LEU A 16 37.90 -5.06 20.07
C LEU A 16 36.93 -6.08 19.43
N PHE A 17 36.07 -6.74 20.21
CA PHE A 17 35.02 -7.63 19.68
C PHE A 17 33.68 -6.91 19.45
N LEU A 18 33.57 -5.62 19.78
CA LEU A 18 32.38 -4.79 19.56
C LEU A 18 32.48 -3.88 18.33
N SER A 19 33.54 -3.98 17.53
CA SER A 19 33.48 -3.51 16.15
C SER A 19 32.54 -4.45 15.40
N GLY A 20 31.24 -4.12 15.46
CA GLY A 20 30.22 -4.75 14.67
C GLY A 20 30.73 -4.84 13.25
N CYS A 21 31.00 -6.06 12.80
CA CYS A 21 30.85 -6.39 11.40
C CYS A 21 29.43 -5.91 11.10
N ASN A 22 29.31 -4.77 10.42
CA ASN A 22 28.18 -4.56 9.55
C ASN A 22 28.26 -5.73 8.58
N ILE A 23 27.60 -6.82 8.94
CA ILE A 23 27.16 -7.81 7.97
C ILE A 23 26.11 -7.04 7.19
N SER A 24 26.57 -6.20 6.26
CA SER A 24 25.85 -6.02 5.02
C SER A 24 25.77 -7.43 4.47
N ILE A 25 24.67 -8.13 4.77
CA ILE A 25 24.21 -9.22 3.94
C ILE A 25 24.03 -8.54 2.60
N VAL A 26 25.07 -8.58 1.78
CA VAL A 26 24.91 -8.42 0.35
C VAL A 26 23.96 -9.56 0.03
N SER A 27 22.67 -9.24 -0.17
CA SER A 27 21.70 -10.18 -0.66
C SER A 27 22.16 -10.52 -2.08
N GLY A 28 23.08 -11.46 -2.18
CA GLY A 28 23.52 -12.04 -3.43
C GLY A 28 22.30 -12.65 -4.11
N GLY A 29 22.29 -12.66 -5.45
CA GLY A 29 21.16 -13.10 -6.27
C GLY A 29 20.59 -14.50 -5.96
N SER A 30 21.19 -15.27 -5.05
CA SER A 30 20.65 -16.54 -4.54
C SER A 30 19.33 -16.39 -3.80
N ARG A 31 19.02 -15.26 -3.15
CA ARG A 31 17.72 -15.07 -2.46
C ARG A 31 16.54 -14.95 -3.42
N CYS A 32 16.79 -14.45 -4.62
CA CYS A 32 15.74 -14.38 -5.64
C CYS A 32 15.49 -15.78 -6.20
N THR A 33 16.55 -16.54 -6.50
CA THR A 33 16.42 -17.81 -7.22
C THR A 33 16.27 -19.05 -6.33
N THR A 34 16.37 -18.92 -5.01
CA THR A 34 16.21 -20.05 -4.08
C THR A 34 15.49 -19.64 -2.80
N VAL A 35 14.78 -20.59 -2.19
CA VAL A 35 14.08 -20.43 -0.91
C VAL A 35 14.53 -21.53 0.07
N ASP A 36 14.67 -21.21 1.35
CA ASP A 36 15.07 -22.18 2.39
C ASP A 36 13.90 -23.09 2.75
N ASN A 37 14.14 -24.41 2.74
CA ASN A 37 13.14 -25.40 3.13
C ASN A 37 12.68 -25.22 4.58
N ARG A 38 13.53 -24.65 5.43
CA ARG A 38 13.21 -24.39 6.83
C ARG A 38 11.97 -23.52 6.99
N ASP A 39 11.79 -22.54 6.10
CA ASP A 39 10.66 -21.62 6.14
C ASP A 39 9.38 -22.22 5.52
N ILE A 40 9.50 -23.36 4.85
CA ILE A 40 8.37 -24.06 4.22
C ILE A 40 7.86 -25.22 5.09
N ASP A 41 8.76 -26.10 5.51
CA ASP A 41 8.41 -27.34 6.24
C ASP A 41 9.43 -27.74 7.32
N GLY A 42 10.41 -26.88 7.62
CA GLY A 42 11.40 -27.13 8.66
C GLY A 42 12.51 -28.11 8.26
N SER A 43 12.50 -28.63 7.02
CA SER A 43 13.59 -29.49 6.53
C SER A 43 14.81 -28.68 6.11
N PHE A 44 15.96 -29.36 5.96
CA PHE A 44 17.20 -28.72 5.53
C PHE A 44 17.26 -28.58 3.99
N GLY A 45 18.05 -27.62 3.52
CA GLY A 45 18.31 -27.40 2.09
C GLY A 45 17.46 -26.28 1.50
N THR A 46 17.52 -26.13 0.18
CA THR A 46 16.81 -25.08 -0.55
C THR A 46 15.97 -25.66 -1.68
N ARG A 47 14.96 -24.91 -2.13
CA ARG A 47 14.25 -25.15 -3.38
C ARG A 47 14.54 -24.03 -4.36
N ASP A 48 14.61 -24.39 -5.63
CA ASP A 48 14.73 -23.41 -6.70
C ASP A 48 13.40 -22.66 -6.86
N VAL A 49 13.52 -21.35 -6.96
CA VAL A 49 12.44 -20.43 -7.30
C VAL A 49 12.58 -20.13 -8.78
N TYR A 50 11.53 -20.41 -9.54
CA TYR A 50 11.52 -20.30 -10.99
C TYR A 50 10.31 -19.52 -11.49
N ARG A 51 10.50 -18.95 -12.67
CA ARG A 51 9.51 -18.17 -13.41
C ARG A 51 8.77 -19.05 -14.43
N ILE A 52 7.46 -18.90 -14.51
CA ILE A 52 6.61 -19.43 -15.58
C ILE A 52 5.88 -18.26 -16.24
N ASP A 53 5.98 -18.17 -17.57
CA ASP A 53 5.24 -17.21 -18.38
C ASP A 53 4.20 -17.91 -19.25
N THR A 54 2.97 -17.39 -19.25
CA THR A 54 1.84 -17.91 -20.05
C THR A 54 1.33 -16.91 -21.09
N GLY A 55 2.05 -15.80 -21.29
CA GLY A 55 1.67 -14.69 -22.17
C GLY A 55 0.59 -13.75 -21.59
N ARG A 56 -0.25 -14.23 -20.68
CA ARG A 56 -1.22 -13.41 -19.92
C ARG A 56 -0.86 -13.26 -18.45
N GLU A 57 0.07 -14.07 -17.98
CA GLU A 57 0.50 -14.10 -16.60
C GLU A 57 1.96 -14.53 -16.51
N THR A 58 2.69 -13.90 -15.59
CA THR A 58 3.99 -14.35 -15.08
C THR A 58 3.81 -14.80 -13.64
N ARG A 59 4.31 -15.97 -13.30
CA ARG A 59 4.29 -16.54 -11.95
C ARG A 59 5.69 -16.93 -11.51
N ILE A 60 6.12 -16.47 -10.35
CA ILE A 60 7.40 -16.80 -9.73
C ILE A 60 7.11 -17.58 -8.46
N GLY A 61 7.83 -18.68 -8.26
CA GLY A 61 7.62 -19.55 -7.12
C GLY A 61 8.39 -20.85 -7.20
N TYR A 62 8.22 -21.72 -6.22
CA TYR A 62 8.86 -23.03 -6.15
C TYR A 62 7.85 -24.17 -6.35
N SER A 63 8.36 -25.37 -6.67
CA SER A 63 7.52 -26.57 -6.83
C SER A 63 7.30 -27.25 -5.48
N GLN A 64 6.05 -27.53 -5.15
CA GLN A 64 5.67 -28.33 -3.98
C GLN A 64 4.48 -29.23 -4.34
N PHE A 65 4.64 -30.54 -4.16
CA PHE A 65 3.63 -31.56 -4.51
C PHE A 65 3.09 -31.43 -5.95
N GLY A 66 3.95 -31.08 -6.91
CA GLY A 66 3.59 -30.92 -8.32
C GLY A 66 2.82 -29.64 -8.64
N ARG A 67 2.73 -28.69 -7.70
CA ARG A 67 2.12 -27.38 -7.89
C ARG A 67 3.15 -26.28 -7.67
N GLN A 68 3.01 -25.18 -8.41
CA GLN A 68 3.80 -23.98 -8.16
C GLN A 68 3.18 -23.21 -6.98
N VAL A 69 3.96 -23.01 -5.92
CA VAL A 69 3.63 -22.16 -4.77
C VAL A 69 4.25 -20.80 -5.03
N LEU A 70 3.43 -19.75 -5.10
CA LEU A 70 3.88 -18.39 -5.39
C LEU A 70 4.79 -17.89 -4.27
N HIS A 71 5.99 -17.44 -4.64
CA HIS A 71 6.98 -16.91 -3.72
C HIS A 71 8.01 -16.09 -4.50
N SER A 72 8.34 -14.89 -4.02
CA SER A 72 9.45 -14.10 -4.55
C SER A 72 9.83 -13.00 -3.58
N GLU A 73 11.12 -12.93 -3.20
CA GLU A 73 11.67 -11.87 -2.34
C GLU A 73 12.14 -10.63 -3.13
N CYS A 74 12.21 -10.71 -4.46
CA CYS A 74 12.90 -9.70 -5.28
C CYS A 74 12.03 -9.03 -6.35
N ALA A 75 10.83 -9.56 -6.57
CA ALA A 75 9.90 -9.14 -7.62
C ALA A 75 8.47 -9.52 -7.23
N PRO A 76 7.44 -8.95 -7.87
CA PRO A 76 6.07 -9.44 -7.76
C PRO A 76 6.02 -10.93 -8.12
N ALA A 77 5.50 -11.76 -7.22
CA ALA A 77 5.43 -13.21 -7.42
C ALA A 77 4.36 -13.58 -8.46
N LYS A 78 3.39 -12.69 -8.71
CA LYS A 78 2.40 -12.85 -9.77
C LYS A 78 2.18 -11.53 -10.49
N THR A 79 2.24 -11.58 -11.81
CA THR A 79 1.94 -10.45 -12.68
C THR A 79 0.88 -10.87 -13.69
N THR A 80 -0.25 -10.18 -13.71
CA THR A 80 -1.32 -10.42 -14.70
C THR A 80 -1.31 -9.30 -15.73
N TYR A 81 -1.26 -9.67 -17.01
CA TYR A 81 -1.28 -8.76 -18.14
C TYR A 81 -2.64 -8.79 -18.83
N ARG A 82 -3.24 -7.62 -19.01
CA ARG A 82 -4.38 -7.41 -19.90
C ARG A 82 -4.05 -6.31 -20.89
N THR A 83 -4.88 -6.13 -21.91
CA THR A 83 -4.62 -5.21 -23.03
C THR A 83 -4.25 -3.79 -22.61
N THR A 84 -4.83 -3.29 -21.51
CA THR A 84 -4.66 -1.91 -21.04
C THR A 84 -4.29 -1.82 -19.56
N GLU A 85 -4.00 -2.95 -18.92
CA GLU A 85 -3.64 -2.98 -17.50
C GLU A 85 -2.63 -4.08 -17.18
N THR A 86 -1.74 -3.79 -16.25
CA THR A 86 -0.83 -4.75 -15.62
C THR A 86 -1.06 -4.74 -14.12
N LEU A 87 -1.29 -5.90 -13.52
CA LEU A 87 -1.45 -6.08 -12.08
C LEU A 87 -0.25 -6.84 -11.52
N TYR A 88 0.41 -6.26 -10.53
CA TYR A 88 1.52 -6.85 -9.77
C TYR A 88 1.01 -7.25 -8.38
N GLU A 89 1.35 -8.45 -7.93
CA GLU A 89 0.93 -9.01 -6.64
C GLU A 89 2.13 -9.71 -5.97
N TRP A 90 2.25 -9.53 -4.65
CA TRP A 90 3.36 -10.07 -3.86
C TRP A 90 2.92 -11.26 -3.02
N PHE A 91 3.74 -12.30 -3.04
CA PHE A 91 3.49 -13.52 -2.28
C PHE A 91 4.80 -14.05 -1.70
N GLU A 92 4.69 -14.56 -0.48
CA GLU A 92 5.71 -15.40 0.14
C GLU A 92 5.03 -16.68 0.62
N PHE A 93 5.59 -17.84 0.28
CA PHE A 93 5.11 -19.14 0.74
C PHE A 93 3.62 -19.38 0.40
N GLY A 94 3.19 -18.86 -0.75
CA GLY A 94 1.80 -18.94 -1.24
C GLY A 94 0.83 -17.98 -0.56
N GLN A 95 1.28 -17.15 0.39
CA GLN A 95 0.46 -16.17 1.09
C GLN A 95 0.69 -14.76 0.55
N PRO A 96 -0.36 -13.93 0.39
CA PRO A 96 -0.20 -12.55 -0.01
C PRO A 96 0.51 -11.75 1.09
N VAL A 97 1.57 -11.05 0.71
CA VAL A 97 2.37 -10.20 1.59
C VAL A 97 2.37 -8.75 1.11
N GLU A 98 2.72 -7.83 2.00
CA GLU A 98 2.87 -6.43 1.64
C GLU A 98 4.34 -6.13 1.36
N GLU A 99 4.65 -5.65 0.16
CA GLU A 99 5.95 -5.09 -0.20
C GLU A 99 5.82 -3.58 -0.23
N ASP A 100 6.72 -2.83 0.41
CA ASP A 100 6.61 -1.37 0.54
C ASP A 100 5.23 -0.90 1.07
N GLY A 101 4.59 -1.76 1.86
CA GLY A 101 3.27 -1.54 2.43
C GLY A 101 2.09 -1.75 1.47
N ILE A 102 2.25 -2.40 0.32
CA ILE A 102 1.16 -2.72 -0.63
C ILE A 102 1.05 -4.21 -0.93
N LEU A 103 -0.17 -4.73 -1.01
CA LEU A 103 -0.49 -6.11 -1.40
C LEU A 103 -0.48 -6.31 -2.92
N SER A 104 -0.98 -5.29 -3.63
CA SER A 104 -1.01 -5.30 -5.09
C SER A 104 -0.95 -3.88 -5.63
N LEU A 105 -0.43 -3.78 -6.86
CA LEU A 105 -0.34 -2.53 -7.59
C LEU A 105 -0.75 -2.78 -9.04
N ARG A 106 -1.76 -2.04 -9.47
CA ARG A 106 -2.22 -2.07 -10.84
C ARG A 106 -1.82 -0.80 -11.56
N PHE A 107 -1.23 -0.95 -12.74
CA PHE A 107 -1.02 0.12 -13.71
C PHE A 107 -2.03 -0.04 -14.84
N TYR A 108 -2.68 1.05 -15.24
CA TYR A 108 -3.63 1.02 -16.35
C TYR A 108 -3.74 2.38 -17.04
N THR A 109 -4.15 2.37 -18.31
CA THR A 109 -4.36 3.60 -19.06
C THR A 109 -5.84 3.94 -19.10
N ALA A 110 -6.20 5.13 -18.62
CA ALA A 110 -7.54 5.69 -18.68
C ALA A 110 -7.43 7.21 -18.80
N ASN A 111 -8.40 7.85 -19.48
CA ASN A 111 -8.47 9.30 -19.62
C ASN A 111 -7.16 9.94 -20.13
N ASN A 112 -6.49 9.26 -21.07
CA ASN A 112 -5.19 9.66 -21.65
C ASN A 112 -4.09 9.90 -20.60
N ARG A 113 -4.11 9.11 -19.51
CA ARG A 113 -3.15 9.14 -18.41
C ARG A 113 -2.76 7.73 -18.00
N THR A 114 -1.61 7.63 -17.35
CA THR A 114 -1.23 6.41 -16.61
C THR A 114 -1.84 6.51 -15.22
N ASN A 115 -2.63 5.51 -14.85
CA ASN A 115 -3.29 5.40 -13.57
C ASN A 115 -2.66 4.28 -12.77
N LEU A 116 -2.59 4.47 -11.47
CA LEU A 116 -2.10 3.49 -10.52
C LEU A 116 -3.19 3.25 -9.49
N HIS A 117 -3.41 1.97 -9.17
CA HIS A 117 -4.31 1.55 -8.10
C HIS A 117 -3.54 0.61 -7.18
N ALA A 118 -3.25 1.07 -5.97
CA ALA A 118 -2.56 0.30 -4.94
C ALA A 118 -3.57 -0.19 -3.90
N THR A 119 -3.39 -1.43 -3.43
CA THR A 119 -4.22 -2.02 -2.36
C THR A 119 -3.37 -2.50 -1.21
N ARG A 120 -3.93 -2.52 0.00
CA ARG A 120 -3.26 -2.88 1.27
C ARG A 120 -4.15 -3.75 2.14
N LYS A 121 -3.55 -4.33 3.19
CA LYS A 121 -4.31 -4.89 4.31
C LYS A 121 -5.05 -3.77 5.05
N ILE A 122 -6.28 -4.06 5.47
CA ILE A 122 -7.13 -3.15 6.24
C ILE A 122 -6.45 -2.84 7.58
N ARG A 123 -6.15 -1.56 7.82
CA ARG A 123 -5.56 -1.06 9.08
C ARG A 123 -6.07 0.36 9.36
N PRO A 124 -6.41 0.68 10.62
CA PRO A 124 -6.77 2.04 10.99
C PRO A 124 -5.64 3.04 10.68
N GLY A 125 -6.01 4.22 10.19
CA GLY A 125 -5.12 5.32 9.85
C GLY A 125 -4.34 5.15 8.54
N ILE A 126 -4.53 4.05 7.81
CA ILE A 126 -3.83 3.78 6.55
C ILE A 126 -4.86 3.48 5.47
N ALA A 127 -4.75 4.15 4.33
CA ALA A 127 -5.62 3.91 3.18
C ALA A 127 -5.46 2.46 2.69
N THR A 128 -6.57 1.72 2.67
CA THR A 128 -6.68 0.37 2.11
C THR A 128 -6.51 0.41 0.59
N GLU A 129 -7.03 1.44 -0.06
CA GLU A 129 -6.91 1.64 -1.51
C GLU A 129 -6.43 3.07 -1.81
N GLU A 130 -5.51 3.21 -2.76
CA GLU A 130 -5.06 4.50 -3.29
C GLU A 130 -5.14 4.49 -4.80
N PHE A 131 -5.74 5.55 -5.34
CA PHE A 131 -5.82 5.79 -6.77
C PHE A 131 -5.06 7.06 -7.10
N SER A 132 -4.13 6.94 -8.04
CA SER A 132 -3.32 8.05 -8.51
C SER A 132 -3.22 8.05 -10.01
N ASP A 133 -2.94 9.21 -10.57
CA ASP A 133 -2.73 9.37 -11.99
C ASP A 133 -1.46 10.16 -12.27
N LYS A 134 -0.92 10.00 -13.46
CA LYS A 134 0.15 10.81 -14.00
C LYS A 134 -0.01 10.99 -15.50
N SER A 135 0.63 12.03 -16.04
CA SER A 135 0.68 12.23 -17.48
C SER A 135 1.35 11.03 -18.15
N LEU A 136 1.06 10.79 -19.44
CA LEU A 136 1.76 9.78 -20.23
C LEU A 136 3.26 10.09 -20.40
N SER A 137 3.69 11.31 -20.06
CA SER A 137 5.12 11.65 -19.99
C SER A 137 5.84 10.83 -18.91
N SER A 138 6.95 10.21 -19.29
CA SER A 138 7.79 9.38 -18.42
C SER A 138 8.42 10.12 -17.23
N SER A 139 8.53 11.45 -17.30
CA SER A 139 9.08 12.29 -16.22
C SER A 139 8.02 12.79 -15.23
N SER A 140 6.74 12.49 -15.47
CA SER A 140 5.66 13.01 -14.61
C SER A 140 5.61 12.29 -13.27
N THR A 141 5.44 13.07 -12.20
CA THR A 141 5.21 12.54 -10.86
C THR A 141 3.72 12.24 -10.69
N PRO A 142 3.35 11.06 -10.17
CA PRO A 142 1.95 10.77 -9.90
C PRO A 142 1.36 11.65 -8.82
N THR A 143 0.07 11.92 -8.94
CA THR A 143 -0.73 12.65 -7.97
C THR A 143 -1.81 11.71 -7.45
N MET A 144 -1.92 11.58 -6.13
CA MET A 144 -3.02 10.82 -5.53
C MET A 144 -4.31 11.61 -5.66
N ARG A 145 -5.34 10.96 -6.20
CA ARG A 145 -6.65 11.56 -6.47
C ARG A 145 -7.74 11.02 -5.60
N LYS A 146 -7.58 9.79 -5.13
CA LYS A 146 -8.55 9.14 -4.26
C LYS A 146 -7.85 8.21 -3.29
N ALA A 147 -8.32 8.20 -2.05
CA ALA A 147 -7.91 7.24 -1.03
C ALA A 147 -9.14 6.70 -0.31
N VAL A 148 -9.13 5.40 -0.02
CA VAL A 148 -10.20 4.71 0.71
C VAL A 148 -9.61 4.10 1.96
N PHE A 149 -10.20 4.43 3.09
CA PHE A 149 -9.87 3.88 4.40
C PHE A 149 -10.97 2.91 4.80
N SER A 150 -10.56 1.71 5.18
CA SER A 150 -11.45 0.69 5.73
C SER A 150 -10.97 0.35 7.14
N GLY A 151 -11.88 0.07 8.06
CA GLY A 151 -11.53 -0.22 9.46
C GLY A 151 -11.29 1.03 10.33
N GLU A 152 -11.81 2.19 9.91
CA GLU A 152 -11.77 3.44 10.68
C GLU A 152 -12.87 3.47 11.74
N PHE A 153 -12.74 2.70 12.81
CA PHE A 153 -13.83 2.59 13.80
C PHE A 153 -14.30 3.98 14.30
N PRO A 154 -15.62 4.25 14.31
CA PRO A 154 -16.75 3.37 13.94
C PRO A 154 -17.26 3.53 12.49
N PHE A 155 -16.54 4.24 11.63
CA PHE A 155 -16.81 4.30 10.20
C PHE A 155 -16.42 2.99 9.50
N ASP A 156 -17.37 2.43 8.76
CA ASP A 156 -17.10 1.26 7.92
C ASP A 156 -16.14 1.63 6.79
N ARG A 157 -16.28 2.87 6.29
CA ARG A 157 -15.54 3.39 5.15
C ARG A 157 -15.42 4.89 5.21
N ILE A 158 -14.21 5.38 4.95
CA ILE A 158 -13.96 6.79 4.63
C ILE A 158 -13.34 6.86 3.24
N GLU A 159 -13.88 7.71 2.38
CA GLU A 159 -13.38 7.94 1.03
C GLU A 159 -13.07 9.42 0.85
N VAL A 160 -11.87 9.74 0.39
CA VAL A 160 -11.49 11.09 -0.02
C VAL A 160 -11.17 11.13 -1.50
N VAL A 161 -11.60 12.18 -2.16
CA VAL A 161 -11.48 12.40 -3.61
C VAL A 161 -11.09 13.84 -3.88
N ASP A 162 -10.12 14.04 -4.78
CA ASP A 162 -9.75 15.33 -5.35
C ASP A 162 -9.47 15.15 -6.86
N ASN A 163 -10.46 15.53 -7.67
CA ASN A 163 -10.44 15.47 -9.13
C ASN A 163 -10.09 14.07 -9.68
N PHE A 164 -10.68 13.03 -9.07
CA PHE A 164 -10.54 11.67 -9.55
C PHE A 164 -11.37 11.47 -10.82
N ASP A 165 -10.85 10.72 -11.79
CA ASP A 165 -11.50 10.56 -13.10
C ASP A 165 -11.90 11.87 -13.80
N PHE A 166 -11.25 13.00 -13.44
CA PHE A 166 -11.49 14.33 -14.00
C PHE A 166 -12.92 14.85 -13.80
N ASP A 167 -13.57 14.41 -12.73
CA ASP A 167 -14.91 14.85 -12.37
C ASP A 167 -14.97 16.27 -11.79
N ASN A 168 -13.81 16.91 -11.55
CA ASN A 168 -13.65 18.17 -10.83
C ASN A 168 -14.35 18.17 -9.46
N ILE A 169 -14.43 17.01 -8.81
CA ILE A 169 -15.01 16.87 -7.49
C ILE A 169 -13.90 16.84 -6.45
N LYS A 170 -14.06 17.67 -5.43
CA LYS A 170 -13.30 17.57 -4.19
C LYS A 170 -14.24 17.26 -3.04
N GLN A 171 -14.14 16.06 -2.48
CA GLN A 171 -15.02 15.63 -1.40
C GLN A 171 -14.38 14.59 -0.49
N ALA A 172 -14.89 14.52 0.73
CA ALA A 172 -14.63 13.45 1.67
C ALA A 172 -15.96 12.87 2.12
N SER A 173 -16.07 11.56 2.26
CA SER A 173 -17.28 10.88 2.72
C SER A 173 -16.95 9.87 3.80
N ALA A 174 -17.81 9.78 4.82
CA ALA A 174 -17.82 8.70 5.80
C ALA A 174 -19.14 7.94 5.72
N THR A 175 -19.08 6.63 5.94
CA THR A 175 -20.24 5.74 5.97
C THR A 175 -20.24 4.91 7.26
N ILE A 176 -21.42 4.80 7.89
CA ILE A 176 -21.72 3.89 9.02
C ILE A 176 -23.02 3.17 8.69
N GLY A 177 -22.96 1.86 8.44
CA GLY A 177 -24.06 1.04 7.97
C GLY A 177 -24.70 1.64 6.72
N THR A 178 -25.94 2.11 6.87
CA THR A 178 -26.75 2.71 5.80
C THR A 178 -26.76 4.24 5.83
N THR A 179 -26.06 4.86 6.78
CA THR A 179 -25.97 6.31 6.89
C THR A 179 -24.62 6.79 6.38
N SER A 180 -24.60 7.94 5.72
CA SER A 180 -23.37 8.58 5.29
C SER A 180 -23.40 10.08 5.47
N LYS A 181 -22.20 10.64 5.56
CA LYS A 181 -21.92 12.07 5.43
C LYS A 181 -20.96 12.26 4.28
N THR A 182 -21.23 13.25 3.43
CA THR A 182 -20.32 13.72 2.39
C THR A 182 -20.07 15.20 2.60
N LYS A 183 -18.81 15.58 2.79
CA LYS A 183 -18.34 16.96 2.81
C LYS A 183 -17.72 17.28 1.46
N ARG A 184 -18.36 18.15 0.69
CA ARG A 184 -18.00 18.44 -0.70
C ARG A 184 -17.71 19.92 -0.90
N TRP A 185 -16.65 20.23 -1.63
CA TRP A 185 -16.32 21.59 -2.04
C TRP A 185 -17.29 22.06 -3.12
N ASN A 186 -17.82 23.26 -2.96
CA ASN A 186 -18.71 23.90 -3.90
C ASN A 186 -17.99 25.09 -4.55
N ASP A 187 -17.65 24.96 -5.83
CA ASP A 187 -16.91 25.99 -6.56
C ASP A 187 -17.71 27.27 -6.79
N ASN A 188 -19.05 27.22 -6.77
CA ASN A 188 -19.86 28.42 -6.98
C ASN A 188 -19.85 29.32 -5.74
N THR A 189 -19.89 28.71 -4.55
CA THR A 189 -19.93 29.41 -3.26
C THR A 189 -18.57 29.49 -2.58
N GLN A 190 -17.55 28.81 -3.11
CA GLN A 190 -16.18 28.76 -2.57
C GLN A 190 -16.13 28.30 -1.11
N GLN A 191 -16.96 27.32 -0.74
CA GLN A 191 -17.03 26.74 0.59
C GLN A 191 -17.35 25.24 0.54
N TYR A 192 -17.20 24.55 1.67
CA TYR A 192 -17.64 23.15 1.80
C TYR A 192 -19.11 23.07 2.22
N ASP A 193 -19.87 22.20 1.57
CA ASP A 193 -21.23 21.84 1.97
C ASP A 193 -21.25 20.40 2.49
N CYS A 194 -22.07 20.15 3.52
CA CYS A 194 -22.19 18.85 4.16
C CYS A 194 -23.54 18.22 3.81
N VAL A 195 -23.50 17.02 3.25
CA VAL A 195 -24.69 16.25 2.86
C VAL A 195 -24.76 14.99 3.70
N TYR A 196 -25.88 14.79 4.36
CA TYR A 196 -26.17 13.61 5.17
C TYR A 196 -27.25 12.80 4.48
N THR A 197 -27.01 11.49 4.34
CA THR A 197 -27.95 10.55 3.75
C THR A 197 -28.22 9.46 4.78
N SER A 198 -29.48 9.18 5.07
CA SER A 198 -29.92 8.10 5.95
C SER A 198 -31.13 7.39 5.32
N PRO A 199 -31.51 6.18 5.78
CA PRO A 199 -32.68 5.48 5.26
C PRO A 199 -33.99 6.27 5.35
N THR A 200 -34.10 7.18 6.32
CA THR A 200 -35.35 7.90 6.63
C THR A 200 -35.33 9.36 6.20
N SER A 201 -34.16 9.94 5.93
CA SER A 201 -34.03 11.37 5.62
C SER A 201 -32.70 11.73 4.97
N ASN A 202 -32.72 12.80 4.17
CA ASN A 202 -31.52 13.44 3.65
C ASN A 202 -31.49 14.89 4.12
N ARG A 203 -30.31 15.39 4.46
CA ARG A 203 -30.11 16.77 4.92
C ARG A 203 -28.90 17.38 4.23
N VAL A 204 -29.04 18.61 3.76
CA VAL A 204 -27.93 19.43 3.28
C VAL A 204 -27.72 20.57 4.26
N ASP A 205 -26.47 20.78 4.65
CA ASP A 205 -25.98 21.87 5.49
C ASP A 205 -24.94 22.66 4.69
N ASN A 206 -25.42 23.73 4.04
CA ASN A 206 -24.56 24.60 3.24
C ASN A 206 -23.53 25.27 4.15
N GLY A 207 -22.27 25.32 3.72
CA GLY A 207 -21.18 25.84 4.53
C GLY A 207 -20.74 24.93 5.70
N CYS A 208 -21.40 23.77 5.90
CA CYS A 208 -21.17 22.90 7.05
C CYS A 208 -21.26 23.64 8.40
N GLU A 209 -22.16 24.63 8.52
CA GLU A 209 -22.25 25.50 9.71
C GLU A 209 -22.64 24.75 10.99
N ASN A 210 -23.44 23.69 10.87
CA ASN A 210 -23.95 22.89 11.99
C ASN A 210 -23.36 21.47 12.00
N GLU A 211 -22.15 21.30 11.43
CA GLU A 211 -21.53 20.01 11.17
C GLU A 211 -21.49 19.11 12.41
N SER A 212 -20.96 19.57 13.55
CA SER A 212 -20.87 18.74 14.76
C SER A 212 -22.25 18.28 15.27
N ALA A 213 -23.27 19.15 15.24
CA ALA A 213 -24.61 18.79 15.69
C ALA A 213 -25.26 17.75 14.76
N LEU A 214 -25.12 17.93 13.44
CA LEU A 214 -25.67 17.02 12.44
C LEU A 214 -24.90 15.70 12.37
N ASP A 215 -23.59 15.72 12.57
CA ASP A 215 -22.75 14.53 12.72
C ASP A 215 -23.28 13.66 13.86
N ASN A 216 -23.45 14.24 15.05
CA ASN A 216 -24.00 13.52 16.20
C ASN A 216 -25.44 13.03 15.94
N GLN A 217 -26.26 13.83 15.26
CA GLN A 217 -27.65 13.44 14.95
C GLN A 217 -27.74 12.27 13.96
N PHE A 218 -26.96 12.29 12.87
CA PHE A 218 -27.06 11.31 11.78
C PHE A 218 -26.12 10.12 11.98
N LEU A 219 -24.88 10.38 12.38
CA LEU A 219 -23.83 9.37 12.52
C LEU A 219 -23.65 8.89 13.96
N GLY A 220 -24.25 9.57 14.94
CA GLY A 220 -24.08 9.27 16.36
C GLY A 220 -22.78 9.78 16.98
N GLN A 221 -21.93 10.44 16.18
CA GLN A 221 -20.64 10.99 16.60
C GLN A 221 -20.06 11.94 15.54
N GLU A 222 -19.06 12.73 15.93
CA GLU A 222 -18.33 13.62 15.03
C GLU A 222 -17.55 12.86 13.94
N ALA A 223 -17.55 13.40 12.73
CA ALA A 223 -16.84 12.88 11.57
C ALA A 223 -15.92 13.97 10.99
N PRO A 224 -14.70 14.16 11.54
CA PRO A 224 -13.77 15.20 11.10
C PRO A 224 -13.11 14.82 9.76
N LEU A 225 -13.86 14.92 8.67
CA LEU A 225 -13.43 14.43 7.36
C LEU A 225 -12.26 15.21 6.73
N VAL A 226 -12.05 16.46 7.14
CA VAL A 226 -11.02 17.34 6.54
C VAL A 226 -9.61 16.75 6.70
N GLN A 227 -9.34 16.09 7.83
CA GLN A 227 -8.01 15.53 8.10
C GLN A 227 -7.60 14.44 7.11
N TYR A 228 -8.56 13.72 6.52
CA TYR A 228 -8.29 12.63 5.58
C TYR A 228 -7.81 13.16 4.22
N PHE A 229 -8.06 14.43 3.87
CA PHE A 229 -7.49 15.02 2.65
C PHE A 229 -5.96 15.07 2.67
N ASN A 230 -5.34 15.08 3.85
CA ASN A 230 -3.87 15.03 3.98
C ASN A 230 -3.27 13.76 3.38
N ALA A 231 -4.06 12.69 3.22
CA ALA A 231 -3.60 11.48 2.55
C ALA A 231 -3.28 11.72 1.07
N LEU A 232 -4.01 12.63 0.40
CA LEU A 232 -3.84 12.91 -1.03
C LEU A 232 -2.56 13.70 -1.33
N SER A 233 -2.00 14.39 -0.34
CA SER A 233 -0.72 15.11 -0.45
C SER A 233 0.48 14.31 0.08
N GLY A 234 0.26 13.07 0.55
CA GLY A 234 1.30 12.20 1.08
C GLY A 234 2.27 11.69 0.02
N SER A 235 3.48 11.32 0.46
CA SER A 235 4.44 10.62 -0.40
C SER A 235 4.04 9.16 -0.60
N PHE A 236 4.20 8.66 -1.83
CA PHE A 236 4.07 7.23 -2.12
C PHE A 236 5.15 6.43 -1.37
N ARG A 237 4.74 5.36 -0.70
CA ARG A 237 5.65 4.44 -0.01
C ARG A 237 6.24 3.37 -0.91
N TYR A 238 5.65 3.17 -2.09
CA TYR A 238 6.00 2.17 -3.07
C TYR A 238 6.48 2.82 -4.38
N ASN A 239 7.14 2.05 -5.24
CA ASN A 239 7.62 2.56 -6.53
C ASN A 239 6.45 2.79 -7.50
N THR A 240 6.36 3.98 -8.08
CA THR A 240 5.28 4.38 -8.99
C THR A 240 5.67 4.34 -10.47
N ASN A 241 6.80 3.72 -10.79
CA ASN A 241 7.27 3.50 -12.14
C ASN A 241 7.19 2.01 -12.49
N GLU A 242 6.31 1.68 -13.44
CA GLU A 242 6.07 0.32 -13.89
C GLU A 242 7.35 -0.38 -14.36
N SER A 243 8.28 0.35 -14.99
CA SER A 243 9.52 -0.23 -15.51
C SER A 243 10.43 -0.78 -14.41
N THR A 244 10.29 -0.33 -13.17
CA THR A 244 11.00 -0.90 -12.02
C THR A 244 10.59 -2.35 -11.80
N TYR A 245 9.28 -2.63 -11.80
CA TYR A 245 8.74 -3.97 -11.58
C TYR A 245 9.05 -4.88 -12.78
N GLN A 246 8.97 -4.36 -13.99
CA GLN A 246 9.40 -5.10 -15.19
C GLN A 246 10.88 -5.48 -15.13
N ARG A 247 11.75 -4.57 -14.66
CA ARG A 247 13.18 -4.87 -14.48
C ARG A 247 13.40 -5.93 -13.41
N GLN A 248 12.66 -5.89 -12.30
CA GLN A 248 12.72 -6.92 -11.26
C GLN A 248 12.34 -8.31 -11.78
N LEU A 249 11.27 -8.40 -12.58
CA LEU A 249 10.85 -9.66 -13.20
C LEU A 249 11.92 -10.23 -14.15
N ASN A 250 12.71 -9.39 -14.81
CA ASN A 250 13.79 -9.82 -15.71
C ASN A 250 15.06 -10.32 -14.99
N LEU A 251 15.08 -10.33 -13.65
CA LEU A 251 16.15 -10.95 -12.87
C LEU A 251 15.98 -12.48 -12.73
N TYR A 252 14.82 -13.01 -13.13
CA TYR A 252 14.43 -14.43 -13.12
C TYR A 252 14.28 -14.97 -14.54
#